data_AF-A0A3Q8VCH4-F1
#
_entry.id   AF-A0A3Q8VCH4-F1
#
_cell.length_a   1.000
_cell.length_b   1.000
_cell.length_c   1.000
_cell.angle_alpha   90.00
_cell.angle_beta   90.00
_cell.angle_gamma   90.00
#
_symmetry.space_group_name_H-M   'P 1'
#
loop_
_entity.id
_entity.type
_entity.pdbx_description
1 polymer ?
#
loop_
_entity_poly.entity_id
_entity_poly.type
_entity_poly.pdbx_seq_one_letter_code
_entity_poly.pdbx_strand_id
1 'polypeptide(L)'
;MDVTLHLAQDPDADALLGRSPLAALTGMLLDQQIPMEWAFKGPATIAERLGADDLDAHEIAAYDPDAFAALLSEKPAVHRYPGSMAGRIQQLCQYLVEHYDGDAEAVWRGVDDGKELLKRLQDLPGFGKQKAQIFLALLGKQLGVRPAGWREAAGAYGEDEAFRSVADITGPESLAKVRAHKQELKAAAKAAKAAKKPGA
;
A
#
# COMPACT_ATOMS: atom_id res chain seq x y z
N MET A 1 -6.28 0.42 14.58
CA MET A 1 -5.27 1.52 14.44
C MET A 1 -6.02 2.85 14.41
N ASP A 2 -5.47 3.95 14.94
CA ASP A 2 -6.09 5.29 14.85
C ASP A 2 -4.99 6.36 14.80
N VAL A 3 -4.43 6.58 13.61
CA VAL A 3 -3.32 7.52 13.37
C VAL A 3 -3.58 8.26 12.07
N THR A 4 -3.42 9.58 12.04
CA THR A 4 -3.55 10.34 10.78
C THR A 4 -2.33 10.13 9.88
N LEU A 5 -2.51 9.40 8.78
CA LEU A 5 -1.52 9.28 7.71
C LEU A 5 -1.52 10.52 6.82
N HIS A 6 -0.53 10.67 5.94
CA HIS A 6 -0.41 11.82 5.02
C HIS A 6 -0.01 11.35 3.62
N LEU A 7 -0.58 10.24 3.16
CA LEU A 7 -0.18 9.55 1.93
C LEU A 7 -1.01 9.99 0.73
N ALA A 8 -2.32 10.16 0.93
CA ALA A 8 -3.26 10.59 -0.10
C ALA A 8 -3.18 12.10 -0.36
N GLN A 9 -2.66 12.88 0.61
CA GLN A 9 -2.68 14.35 0.60
C GLN A 9 -4.12 14.89 0.57
N ASP A 10 -5.02 14.16 1.22
CA ASP A 10 -6.47 14.39 1.27
C ASP A 10 -6.94 13.96 2.66
N PRO A 11 -7.41 14.90 3.52
CA PRO A 11 -7.65 14.60 4.94
C PRO A 11 -8.61 13.45 5.18
N ASP A 12 -9.67 13.31 4.38
CA ASP A 12 -10.69 12.27 4.57
C ASP A 12 -10.15 10.90 4.15
N ALA A 13 -9.43 10.84 3.02
CA ALA A 13 -8.77 9.62 2.58
C ALA A 13 -7.64 9.21 3.55
N ASP A 14 -6.86 10.16 4.02
CA ASP A 14 -5.78 9.94 4.98
C ASP A 14 -6.29 9.46 6.36
N ALA A 15 -7.45 9.98 6.79
CA ALA A 15 -8.13 9.48 7.98
C ALA A 15 -8.64 8.03 7.80
N LEU A 16 -9.14 7.68 6.61
CA LEU A 16 -9.54 6.30 6.31
C LEU A 16 -8.34 5.35 6.36
N LEU A 17 -7.23 5.69 5.70
CA LEU A 17 -6.01 4.87 5.70
C LEU A 17 -5.48 4.62 7.11
N GLY A 18 -5.63 5.61 8.00
CA GLY A 18 -5.19 5.54 9.39
C GLY A 18 -5.98 4.59 10.28
N ARG A 19 -7.29 4.47 10.03
CA ARG A 19 -8.22 3.67 10.82
C ARG A 19 -8.51 2.29 10.23
N SER A 20 -8.40 2.14 8.91
CA SER A 20 -8.81 0.94 8.17
C SER A 20 -7.61 0.12 7.68
N PRO A 21 -7.36 -1.06 8.28
CA PRO A 21 -6.37 -2.04 7.80
C PRO A 21 -6.53 -2.39 6.32
N LEU A 22 -7.77 -2.60 5.87
CA LEU A 22 -8.06 -2.98 4.48
C LEU A 22 -7.83 -1.81 3.52
N ALA A 23 -8.17 -0.58 3.90
CA ALA A 23 -7.84 0.60 3.10
C ALA A 23 -6.33 0.78 2.95
N ALA A 24 -5.55 0.60 4.02
CA ALA A 24 -4.10 0.69 3.97
C ALA A 24 -3.48 -0.36 3.02
N LEU A 25 -3.92 -1.61 3.12
CA LEU A 25 -3.49 -2.68 2.21
C LEU A 25 -3.89 -2.40 0.75
N THR A 26 -5.11 -1.91 0.53
CA THR A 26 -5.62 -1.57 -0.81
C THR A 26 -4.86 -0.41 -1.44
N GLY A 27 -4.56 0.65 -0.68
CA GLY A 27 -3.73 1.76 -1.14
C GLY A 27 -2.32 1.31 -1.54
N MET A 28 -1.71 0.46 -0.71
CA MET A 28 -0.41 -0.16 -1.04
C MET A 28 -0.48 -1.07 -2.27
N LEU A 29 -1.57 -1.83 -2.45
CA LEU A 29 -1.80 -2.64 -3.64
C LEU A 29 -1.86 -1.78 -4.90
N LEU A 30 -2.55 -0.63 -4.83
CA LEU A 30 -2.71 0.34 -5.91
C LEU A 30 -1.46 1.17 -6.22
N ASP A 31 -0.49 1.28 -5.31
CA ASP A 31 0.76 2.05 -5.51
C ASP A 31 1.68 1.36 -6.53
N GLN A 32 1.29 1.44 -7.80
CA GLN A 32 2.06 0.95 -8.92
C GLN A 32 1.75 1.73 -10.19
N GLN A 33 2.79 2.31 -10.78
CA GLN A 33 2.71 2.98 -12.06
C GLN A 33 1.75 4.20 -12.10
N ILE A 34 1.28 4.68 -10.95
CA ILE A 34 0.59 5.96 -10.75
C ILE A 34 1.31 6.76 -9.64
N PRO A 35 1.04 8.07 -9.49
CA PRO A 35 1.46 8.82 -8.31
C PRO A 35 0.89 8.17 -7.04
N MET A 36 1.68 8.16 -5.96
CA MET A 36 1.29 7.51 -4.71
C MET A 36 0.03 8.14 -4.12
N GLU A 37 -0.12 9.45 -4.25
CA GLU A 37 -1.25 10.21 -3.71
C GLU A 37 -2.56 9.72 -4.34
N TRP A 38 -2.54 9.43 -5.64
CA TRP A 38 -3.68 8.85 -6.34
C TRP A 38 -3.95 7.41 -5.86
N ALA A 39 -2.91 6.60 -5.70
CA ALA A 39 -3.06 5.23 -5.21
C ALA A 39 -3.69 5.17 -3.81
N PHE A 40 -3.20 6.00 -2.89
CA PHE A 40 -3.65 6.07 -1.51
C PHE A 40 -4.99 6.81 -1.34
N LYS A 41 -5.40 7.63 -2.31
CA LYS A 41 -6.79 8.12 -2.40
C LYS A 41 -7.80 7.05 -2.86
N GLY A 42 -7.33 6.05 -3.60
CA GLY A 42 -8.15 5.00 -4.20
C GLY A 42 -9.13 4.30 -3.23
N PRO A 43 -8.70 3.86 -2.03
CA PRO A 43 -9.60 3.23 -1.05
C PRO A 43 -10.82 4.09 -0.69
N ALA A 44 -10.62 5.39 -0.45
CA ALA A 44 -11.72 6.30 -0.12
C ALA A 44 -12.70 6.47 -1.29
N THR A 45 -12.18 6.57 -2.53
CA THR A 45 -13.02 6.62 -3.73
C THR A 45 -13.82 5.33 -3.93
N ILE A 46 -13.27 4.17 -3.58
CA ILE A 46 -13.99 2.89 -3.64
C ILE A 46 -15.09 2.87 -2.58
N ALA A 47 -14.78 3.22 -1.33
CA ALA A 47 -15.76 3.26 -0.23
C ALA A 47 -16.93 4.20 -0.56
N GLU A 48 -16.65 5.41 -1.06
CA GLU A 48 -17.66 6.37 -1.49
C GLU A 48 -18.61 5.79 -2.56
N ARG A 49 -18.07 5.10 -3.57
CA ARG A 49 -18.85 4.50 -4.66
C ARG A 49 -19.68 3.30 -4.21
N LEU A 50 -19.22 2.58 -3.18
CA LEU A 50 -19.98 1.52 -2.53
C LEU A 50 -21.03 2.08 -1.55
N GLY A 51 -21.01 3.39 -1.27
CA GLY A 51 -21.91 4.03 -0.31
C GLY A 51 -21.56 3.66 1.14
N ALA A 52 -20.28 3.41 1.43
CA ALA A 52 -19.79 2.97 2.72
C ALA A 52 -18.72 3.93 3.29
N ASP A 53 -18.56 3.92 4.61
CA ASP A 53 -17.55 4.72 5.33
C ASP A 53 -16.18 4.00 5.43
N ASP A 54 -16.13 2.72 5.06
CA ASP A 54 -14.95 1.86 5.04
C ASP A 54 -15.07 0.79 3.93
N LEU A 55 -14.01 0.02 3.71
CA LEU A 55 -14.02 -1.15 2.84
C LEU A 55 -14.35 -2.40 3.65
N ASP A 56 -15.19 -3.27 3.09
CA ASP A 56 -15.48 -4.60 3.63
C ASP A 56 -14.94 -5.69 2.71
N ALA A 57 -14.15 -6.62 3.26
CA ALA A 57 -13.52 -7.68 2.47
C ALA A 57 -14.55 -8.67 1.91
N HIS A 58 -15.63 -8.97 2.64
CA HIS A 58 -16.66 -9.92 2.19
C HIS A 58 -17.46 -9.31 1.05
N GLU A 59 -17.89 -8.06 1.18
CA GLU A 59 -18.61 -7.32 0.15
C GLU A 59 -17.80 -7.24 -1.14
N ILE A 60 -16.53 -6.82 -1.06
CA ILE A 60 -15.67 -6.67 -2.24
C ILE A 60 -15.36 -8.04 -2.86
N ALA A 61 -15.11 -9.08 -2.05
CA ALA A 61 -14.84 -10.43 -2.53
C ALA A 61 -16.05 -11.06 -3.24
N ALA A 62 -17.27 -10.75 -2.79
CA ALA A 62 -18.52 -11.25 -3.35
C ALA A 62 -19.10 -10.37 -4.47
N TYR A 63 -18.54 -9.17 -4.69
CA TYR A 63 -19.01 -8.24 -5.71
C TYR A 63 -18.89 -8.85 -7.12
N ASP A 64 -19.87 -8.58 -8.00
CA ASP A 64 -19.78 -9.00 -9.40
C ASP A 64 -18.51 -8.41 -10.06
N PRO A 65 -17.61 -9.23 -10.65
CA PRO A 65 -16.31 -8.75 -11.13
C PRO A 65 -16.40 -7.64 -12.19
N ASP A 66 -17.37 -7.75 -13.12
CA ASP A 66 -17.54 -6.77 -14.19
C ASP A 66 -18.14 -5.47 -13.63
N ALA A 67 -19.10 -5.56 -12.72
CA ALA A 67 -19.66 -4.40 -12.02
C ALA A 67 -18.61 -3.70 -11.13
N PHE A 68 -17.76 -4.44 -10.42
CA PHE A 68 -16.70 -3.86 -9.61
C PHE A 68 -15.63 -3.18 -10.49
N ALA A 69 -15.26 -3.81 -11.61
CA ALA A 69 -14.38 -3.20 -12.59
C ALA A 69 -14.98 -1.91 -13.19
N ALA A 70 -16.28 -1.89 -13.47
CA ALA A 70 -17.00 -0.72 -13.92
C ALA A 70 -17.00 0.39 -12.86
N LEU A 71 -17.28 0.03 -11.60
CA LEU A 71 -17.24 0.94 -10.45
C LEU A 71 -15.86 1.61 -10.32
N LEU A 72 -14.75 0.87 -10.43
CA LEU A 72 -13.40 1.47 -10.41
C LEU A 72 -13.08 2.31 -11.65
N SER A 73 -13.77 2.08 -12.76
CA SER A 73 -13.56 2.76 -14.04
C SER A 73 -14.35 4.06 -14.18
N GLU A 74 -15.34 4.30 -13.33
CA GLU A 74 -16.08 5.57 -13.30
C GLU A 74 -15.12 6.75 -13.15
N LYS A 75 -15.38 7.85 -13.88
CA LYS A 75 -14.48 9.00 -13.93
C LYS A 75 -14.67 9.91 -12.73
N PRO A 76 -13.57 10.38 -12.08
CA PRO A 76 -12.17 10.04 -12.37
C PRO A 76 -11.85 8.60 -11.94
N ALA A 77 -11.18 7.82 -12.78
CA ALA A 77 -10.90 6.41 -12.51
C ALA A 77 -10.03 6.24 -11.25
N VAL A 78 -10.22 5.14 -10.52
CA VAL A 78 -9.44 4.82 -9.31
C VAL A 78 -7.98 4.52 -9.64
N HIS A 79 -7.70 4.03 -10.85
CA HIS A 79 -6.37 3.74 -11.34
C HIS A 79 -6.29 3.96 -12.85
N ARG A 80 -5.08 4.08 -13.40
CA ARG A 80 -4.87 4.09 -14.87
C ARG A 80 -5.17 2.74 -15.56
N TYR A 81 -5.42 1.69 -14.77
CA TYR A 81 -5.74 0.32 -15.20
C TYR A 81 -6.87 -0.24 -14.32
N PRO A 82 -8.05 0.39 -14.34
CA PRO A 82 -9.09 0.15 -13.33
C PRO A 82 -9.58 -1.30 -13.31
N GLY A 83 -9.88 -1.90 -14.47
CA GLY A 83 -10.33 -3.29 -14.54
C GLY A 83 -9.30 -4.31 -14.01
N SER A 84 -8.00 -4.12 -14.33
CA SER A 84 -6.96 -5.02 -13.80
C SER A 84 -6.75 -4.83 -12.29
N MET A 85 -6.88 -3.62 -11.77
CA MET A 85 -6.76 -3.37 -10.34
C MET A 85 -7.97 -3.86 -9.56
N ALA A 86 -9.18 -3.76 -10.13
CA ALA A 86 -10.40 -4.31 -9.55
C ALA A 86 -10.24 -5.81 -9.24
N GLY A 87 -9.83 -6.60 -10.23
CA GLY A 87 -9.59 -8.03 -10.03
C GLY A 87 -8.50 -8.33 -8.98
N ARG A 88 -7.45 -7.50 -8.87
CA ARG A 88 -6.42 -7.68 -7.83
C ARG A 88 -6.93 -7.34 -6.43
N ILE A 89 -7.77 -6.33 -6.30
CA ILE A 89 -8.39 -5.97 -5.03
C ILE A 89 -9.34 -7.10 -4.58
N GLN A 90 -10.14 -7.64 -5.51
CA GLN A 90 -10.98 -8.79 -5.20
C GLN A 90 -10.17 -10.02 -4.77
N GLN A 91 -9.06 -10.33 -5.45
CA GLN A 91 -8.16 -11.42 -5.04
C GLN A 91 -7.58 -11.20 -3.64
N LEU A 92 -7.18 -9.97 -3.31
CA LEU A 92 -6.72 -9.63 -1.96
C LEU A 92 -7.85 -9.87 -0.94
N CYS A 93 -9.06 -9.38 -1.21
CA CYS A 93 -10.20 -9.54 -0.30
C CYS A 93 -10.60 -11.01 -0.15
N GLN A 94 -10.61 -11.79 -1.23
CA GLN A 94 -10.88 -13.23 -1.20
C GLN A 94 -9.87 -13.98 -0.31
N TYR A 95 -8.57 -13.67 -0.46
CA TYR A 95 -7.53 -14.23 0.40
C TYR A 95 -7.72 -13.86 1.88
N LEU A 96 -8.11 -12.61 2.15
CA LEU A 96 -8.42 -12.19 3.52
C LEU A 96 -9.65 -12.90 4.09
N VAL A 97 -10.69 -13.11 3.29
CA VAL A 97 -11.87 -13.91 3.70
C VAL A 97 -11.46 -15.35 4.01
N GLU A 98 -10.70 -15.99 3.12
CA GLU A 98 -10.31 -17.39 3.26
C GLU A 98 -9.38 -17.66 4.46
N HIS A 99 -8.41 -16.78 4.69
CA HIS A 99 -7.34 -17.04 5.67
C HIS A 99 -7.45 -16.21 6.95
N TYR A 100 -8.26 -15.16 6.95
CA TYR A 100 -8.35 -14.18 8.03
C TYR A 100 -9.79 -13.75 8.35
N ASP A 101 -10.80 -14.47 7.86
CA ASP A 101 -12.23 -14.18 8.10
C ASP A 101 -12.62 -12.75 7.71
N GLY A 102 -11.96 -12.22 6.66
CA GLY A 102 -12.16 -10.87 6.14
C GLY A 102 -11.47 -9.76 6.96
N ASP A 103 -10.85 -10.09 8.09
CA ASP A 103 -10.17 -9.11 8.94
C ASP A 103 -8.73 -8.88 8.49
N ALA A 104 -8.51 -7.77 7.78
CA ALA A 104 -7.19 -7.34 7.34
C ALA A 104 -6.18 -7.10 8.49
N GLU A 105 -6.61 -6.70 9.70
CA GLU A 105 -5.71 -6.51 10.84
C GLU A 105 -5.18 -7.83 11.38
N ALA A 106 -5.90 -8.94 11.17
CA ALA A 106 -5.49 -10.28 11.57
C ALA A 106 -4.16 -10.73 10.94
N VAL A 107 -3.76 -10.10 9.82
CA VAL A 107 -2.47 -10.34 9.16
C VAL A 107 -1.31 -10.07 10.13
N TRP A 108 -1.41 -9.05 10.99
CA TRP A 108 -0.35 -8.67 11.94
C TRP A 108 -0.74 -8.76 13.42
N ARG A 109 -2.01 -8.93 13.74
CA ARG A 109 -2.46 -9.07 15.12
C ARG A 109 -1.85 -10.32 15.78
N GLY A 110 -1.24 -10.14 16.95
CA GLY A 110 -0.60 -11.21 17.72
C GLY A 110 0.68 -11.77 17.09
N VAL A 111 1.25 -11.10 16.08
CA VAL A 111 2.54 -11.49 15.51
C VAL A 111 3.66 -10.79 16.29
N ASP A 112 4.55 -11.58 16.90
CA ASP A 112 5.66 -11.07 17.72
C ASP A 112 7.02 -11.07 17.00
N ASP A 113 7.10 -11.63 15.79
CA ASP A 113 8.33 -11.71 14.99
C ASP A 113 8.19 -11.02 13.63
N GLY A 114 9.14 -10.14 13.30
CA GLY A 114 9.13 -9.33 12.08
C GLY A 114 9.32 -10.13 10.80
N LYS A 115 10.01 -11.28 10.84
CA LYS A 115 10.17 -12.15 9.65
C LYS A 115 8.88 -12.90 9.37
N GLU A 116 8.18 -13.36 10.40
CA GLU A 116 6.85 -13.94 10.28
C GLU A 116 5.86 -12.93 9.72
N LEU A 117 5.85 -11.70 10.24
CA LEU A 117 4.99 -10.64 9.68
C LEU A 117 5.33 -10.34 8.21
N LEU A 118 6.61 -10.24 7.87
CA LEU A 118 7.03 -10.07 6.48
C LEU A 118 6.53 -11.21 5.59
N LYS A 119 6.61 -12.45 6.06
CA LYS A 119 6.13 -13.62 5.32
C LYS A 119 4.63 -13.53 5.07
N ARG A 120 3.82 -13.26 6.09
CA ARG A 120 2.36 -13.09 5.95
C ARG A 120 2.00 -11.99 4.96
N LEU A 121 2.73 -10.87 4.99
CA LEU A 121 2.56 -9.79 4.02
C LEU A 121 2.94 -10.21 2.60
N GLN A 122 3.95 -11.08 2.41
CA GLN A 122 4.34 -11.60 1.10
C GLN A 122 3.35 -12.63 0.54
N ASP A 123 2.61 -13.31 1.41
CA ASP A 123 1.59 -14.28 1.00
C ASP A 123 0.32 -13.57 0.47
N LEU A 124 0.12 -12.27 0.77
CA LEU A 124 -1.00 -11.48 0.24
C LEU A 124 -0.92 -11.33 -1.29
N PRO A 125 -2.01 -11.58 -2.03
CA PRO A 125 -2.07 -11.34 -3.46
C PRO A 125 -1.66 -9.91 -3.84
N GLY A 126 -0.67 -9.80 -4.73
CA GLY A 126 -0.14 -8.51 -5.19
C GLY A 126 0.97 -7.90 -4.32
N PHE A 127 1.40 -8.57 -3.24
CA PHE A 127 2.48 -8.11 -2.35
C PHE A 127 3.79 -8.87 -2.59
N GLY A 128 4.53 -8.46 -3.63
CA GLY A 128 5.91 -8.91 -3.79
C GLY A 128 6.83 -8.42 -2.66
N LYS A 129 8.02 -9.03 -2.53
CA LYS A 129 9.01 -8.75 -1.47
C LYS A 129 9.18 -7.27 -1.12
N GLN A 130 9.42 -6.43 -2.12
CA GLN A 130 9.64 -4.99 -1.90
C GLN A 130 8.40 -4.30 -1.30
N LYS A 131 7.21 -4.60 -1.82
CA LYS A 131 5.95 -4.03 -1.34
C LYS A 131 5.66 -4.47 0.10
N ALA A 132 5.84 -5.75 0.39
CA ALA A 132 5.71 -6.28 1.74
C ALA A 132 6.68 -5.62 2.72
N GLN A 133 7.95 -5.39 2.32
CA GLN A 133 8.92 -4.69 3.17
C GLN A 133 8.56 -3.21 3.41
N ILE A 134 8.07 -2.50 2.39
CA ILE A 134 7.60 -1.11 2.54
C ILE A 134 6.37 -1.08 3.47
N PHE A 135 5.43 -2.00 3.30
CA PHE A 135 4.24 -2.04 4.15
C PHE A 135 4.60 -2.42 5.59
N LEU A 136 5.52 -3.35 5.81
CA LEU A 136 6.07 -3.64 7.14
C LEU A 136 6.73 -2.40 7.77
N ALA A 137 7.47 -1.62 6.98
CA ALA A 137 8.03 -0.36 7.46
C ALA A 137 6.94 0.64 7.84
N LEU A 138 5.86 0.77 7.05
CA LEU A 138 4.73 1.66 7.35
C LEU A 138 4.05 1.24 8.66
N LEU A 139 3.81 -0.07 8.82
CA LEU A 139 3.26 -0.67 10.03
C LEU A 139 4.08 -0.30 11.28
N GLY A 140 5.40 -0.49 11.24
CA GLY A 140 6.28 -0.22 12.39
C GLY A 140 6.54 1.26 12.66
N LYS A 141 6.74 2.06 11.60
CA LYS A 141 7.07 3.49 11.74
C LYS A 141 5.87 4.33 12.13
N GLN A 142 4.73 4.14 11.48
CA GLN A 142 3.58 5.04 11.60
C GLN A 142 2.39 4.43 12.33
N LEU A 143 2.17 3.11 12.20
CA LEU A 143 0.95 2.46 12.71
C LEU A 143 1.15 1.68 14.03
N GLY A 144 2.36 1.72 14.60
CA GLY A 144 2.65 1.16 15.92
C GLY A 144 2.81 -0.36 15.99
N VAL A 145 2.78 -1.07 14.86
CA VAL A 145 2.92 -2.53 14.79
C VAL A 145 4.40 -2.90 14.74
N ARG A 146 4.97 -3.25 15.90
CA ARG A 146 6.43 -3.36 16.10
C ARG A 146 6.85 -4.72 16.69
N PRO A 147 6.63 -5.85 15.99
CA PRO A 147 7.18 -7.14 16.42
C PRO A 147 8.70 -7.12 16.50
N ALA A 148 9.29 -8.03 17.27
CA ALA A 148 10.74 -8.15 17.37
C ALA A 148 11.37 -8.33 15.99
N GLY A 149 12.42 -7.56 15.67
CA GLY A 149 13.12 -7.68 14.39
C GLY A 149 12.41 -7.09 13.16
N TRP A 150 11.34 -6.28 13.35
CA TRP A 150 10.57 -5.71 12.23
C TRP A 150 11.40 -4.81 11.30
N ARG A 151 12.40 -4.07 11.83
CA ARG A 151 13.25 -3.18 11.04
C ARG A 151 14.16 -3.96 10.11
N GLU A 152 14.78 -5.01 10.64
CA GLU A 152 15.66 -5.92 9.93
C GLU A 152 14.88 -6.65 8.82
N ALA A 153 13.66 -7.09 9.12
CA ALA A 153 12.77 -7.69 8.13
C ALA A 153 12.34 -6.70 7.03
N ALA A 154 12.04 -5.45 7.39
CA ALA A 154 11.77 -4.38 6.43
C ALA A 154 13.01 -3.97 5.59
N GLY A 155 14.21 -4.42 5.95
CA GLY A 155 15.45 -4.12 5.24
C GLY A 155 15.74 -2.61 5.22
N ALA A 156 16.16 -2.09 4.06
CA ALA A 156 16.49 -0.67 3.91
C ALA A 156 15.32 0.28 4.23
N TYR A 157 14.08 -0.20 4.19
CA TYR A 157 12.90 0.59 4.56
C TYR A 157 12.70 0.69 6.08
N GLY A 158 13.33 -0.18 6.88
CA GLY A 158 13.27 -0.16 8.34
C GLY A 158 14.25 0.78 9.02
N GLU A 159 15.20 1.39 8.30
CA GLU A 159 16.19 2.34 8.81
C GLU A 159 15.50 3.60 9.39
N ASP A 160 15.95 4.12 10.54
CA ASP A 160 15.27 5.21 11.28
C ASP A 160 15.15 6.53 10.50
N GLU A 161 16.18 6.88 9.72
CA GLU A 161 16.22 8.10 8.92
C GLU A 161 16.15 7.81 7.41
N ALA A 162 15.47 6.73 7.03
CA ALA A 162 15.15 6.48 5.64
C ALA A 162 14.11 7.50 5.13
N PHE A 163 14.35 8.08 3.95
CA PHE A 163 13.35 8.80 3.14
C PHE A 163 13.15 8.05 1.82
N ARG A 164 12.86 6.75 1.90
CA ARG A 164 12.89 5.82 0.75
C ARG A 164 11.51 5.48 0.21
N SER A 165 10.48 5.56 1.04
CA SER A 165 9.17 5.00 0.75
C SER A 165 8.03 5.75 1.44
N VAL A 166 6.79 5.29 1.22
CA VAL A 166 5.61 5.87 1.87
C VAL A 166 5.63 5.69 3.39
N ALA A 167 6.35 4.68 3.91
CA ALA A 167 6.56 4.49 5.33
C ALA A 167 7.26 5.68 6.00
N ASP A 168 7.94 6.52 5.22
CA ASP A 168 8.73 7.65 5.69
C ASP A 168 8.00 8.99 5.56
N ILE A 169 6.75 8.98 5.09
CA ILE A 169 5.94 10.18 4.84
C ILE A 169 5.04 10.44 6.04
N THR A 170 5.41 11.40 6.87
CA THR A 170 4.65 11.85 8.05
C THR A 170 4.10 13.29 7.90
N GLY A 171 4.29 13.90 6.72
CA GLY A 171 3.87 15.27 6.43
C GLY A 171 4.60 15.88 5.23
N PRO A 172 4.33 17.16 4.89
CA PRO A 172 4.81 17.80 3.66
C PRO A 172 6.33 17.78 3.47
N GLU A 173 7.09 18.02 4.53
CA GLU A 173 8.56 18.02 4.46
C GLU A 173 9.13 16.64 4.14
N SER A 174 8.62 15.61 4.81
CA SER A 174 9.05 14.22 4.59
C SER A 174 8.65 13.72 3.18
N LEU A 175 7.48 14.12 2.67
CA LEU A 175 7.06 13.85 1.30
C LEU A 175 8.06 14.43 0.29
N ALA A 176 8.49 15.67 0.50
CA ALA A 176 9.49 16.32 -0.35
C ALA A 176 10.83 15.54 -0.35
N LYS A 177 11.29 15.07 0.83
CA LYS A 177 12.50 14.26 0.96
C LYS A 177 12.38 12.90 0.25
N VAL A 178 11.26 12.20 0.40
CA VAL A 178 11.00 10.93 -0.29
C VAL A 178 10.97 11.11 -1.81
N ARG A 179 10.36 12.19 -2.31
CA ARG A 179 10.36 12.51 -3.74
C ARG A 179 11.77 12.78 -4.26
N ALA A 180 12.57 13.57 -3.53
CA ALA A 180 13.97 13.83 -3.89
C ALA A 180 14.78 12.54 -3.97
N HIS A 181 14.70 11.67 -2.96
CA HIS A 181 15.39 10.39 -2.95
C HIS A 181 15.01 9.48 -4.12
N LYS A 182 13.70 9.38 -4.44
CA LYS A 182 13.23 8.61 -5.61
C LYS A 182 13.76 9.17 -6.94
N GLN A 183 13.87 10.50 -7.06
CA GLN A 183 14.43 11.15 -8.25
C GLN A 183 15.94 10.86 -8.40
N GLU A 184 16.70 10.95 -7.31
CA GLU A 184 18.13 10.63 -7.27
C GLU A 184 18.40 9.18 -7.67
N LEU A 185 17.65 8.22 -7.10
CA LEU A 185 17.78 6.80 -7.46
C LEU A 185 17.47 6.55 -8.94
N LYS A 186 16.43 7.20 -9.48
CA LYS A 186 16.07 7.07 -10.90
C LYS A 186 17.16 7.67 -11.80
N ALA A 187 17.74 8.81 -11.42
CA ALA A 187 18.84 9.42 -12.14
C ALA A 187 20.09 8.52 -12.11
N ALA A 188 20.45 7.97 -10.95
CA ALA A 188 21.56 7.04 -10.79
C ALA A 188 21.36 5.75 -11.61
N ALA A 189 20.15 5.17 -11.60
CA ALA A 189 19.82 3.99 -12.41
C ALA A 189 19.91 4.28 -13.91
N LYS A 190 19.46 5.46 -14.36
CA LYS A 190 19.60 5.89 -15.76
C LYS A 190 21.07 6.07 -16.15
N ALA A 191 21.87 6.68 -15.28
CA ALA A 191 23.31 6.86 -15.50
C ALA A 191 24.04 5.50 -15.56
N ALA A 192 23.76 4.59 -14.63
CA ALA A 192 24.33 3.24 -14.63
C ALA A 192 23.93 2.44 -15.88
N LYS A 193 22.69 2.57 -16.37
CA LYS A 193 22.24 1.93 -17.61
C LYS A 193 22.92 2.54 -18.84
N ALA A 194 23.18 3.84 -18.86
CA ALA A 194 23.92 4.50 -19.92
C ALA A 194 25.40 4.07 -19.94
N ALA A 195 26.04 3.99 -18.78
CA ALA A 195 27.42 3.52 -18.63
C ALA A 195 27.62 2.04 -19.04
N LYS A 196 26.58 1.21 -18.90
CA LYS A 196 26.57 -0.20 -19.35
C LYS A 196 26.30 -0.39 -20.85
N LYS A 197 26.10 0.69 -21.63
CA LYS A 197 26.01 0.65 -23.10
C LYS A 197 27.28 1.24 -23.77
N PRO A 198 28.50 0.71 -23.58
CA PRO A 198 29.61 1.08 -24.45
C PRO A 198 29.45 0.36 -25.81
N GLY A 199 29.28 1.13 -26.88
CA GLY A 199 29.37 0.67 -28.28
C GLY A 199 28.10 0.03 -28.86
N ALA A 200 27.31 0.84 -29.57
CA ALA A 200 26.52 0.42 -30.72
C ALA A 200 27.07 1.16 -31.94
#